data_AF-A0A838MQW8-F1
#
_entry.id   AF-A0A838MQW8-F1
#
_cell.length_a   1.000
_cell.length_b   1.000
_cell.length_c   1.000
_cell.angle_alpha   90.00
_cell.angle_beta   90.00
_cell.angle_gamma   90.00
#
_symmetry.space_group_name_H-M   'P 1'
#
loop_
_entity.id
_entity.type
_entity.pdbx_description
1 polymer ?
#
loop_
_entity_poly.entity_id
_entity_poly.type
_entity_poly.pdbx_seq_one_letter_code
_entity_poly.pdbx_strand_id
1 'polypeptide(L)'
;MRTHPKPCTVEITDADDQIHRFDGDIFTPGIPGLPLEMVKARIVAGPLEALFLGTGQATFNFHFNSGDKHDLEYLTRCVKLFAALGNGPMQFSVVFDENRMDSGQVTTERVENANLFSDALVLLKALSMVTVKAGNPKVELSLDDFIQGWDAILEFRNHLDADTMDFSMEGDGRRIAEAKIDRLVTGLTLTIEGYLITAVLAYRLKDDEVENQKRKLTFMKPTILCALIDERDDAAHGGEVPKEIKRYADRHGEGVITLQRTDGGADFAISMV
;
A
#
# COMPACT_ATOMS: atom_id res chain seq x y z
N MET A 1 -20.35 34.55 -17.92
CA MET A 1 -19.62 34.49 -16.63
C MET A 1 -19.05 33.08 -16.50
N ARG A 2 -17.76 32.93 -16.23
CA ARG A 2 -17.21 31.65 -15.77
C ARG A 2 -17.53 31.54 -14.29
N THR A 3 -18.46 30.66 -13.93
CA THR A 3 -18.67 30.25 -12.55
C THR A 3 -17.41 29.52 -12.11
N HIS A 4 -16.77 30.02 -11.04
CA HIS A 4 -15.65 29.30 -10.42
C HIS A 4 -16.16 27.95 -9.89
N PRO A 5 -15.35 26.88 -10.01
CA PRO A 5 -15.68 25.62 -9.35
C PRO A 5 -15.91 25.86 -7.86
N LYS A 6 -16.93 25.20 -7.32
CA LYS A 6 -17.20 25.19 -5.88
C LYS A 6 -16.64 23.90 -5.28
N PRO A 7 -15.81 23.98 -4.22
CA PRO A 7 -15.36 22.78 -3.51
C PRO A 7 -16.55 21.96 -3.01
N CYS A 8 -16.42 20.64 -3.08
CA CYS A 8 -17.39 19.70 -2.53
C CYS A 8 -16.70 18.42 -2.05
N THR A 9 -17.42 17.66 -1.23
CA THR A 9 -17.04 16.30 -0.89
C THR A 9 -18.11 15.35 -1.43
N VAL A 10 -17.68 14.35 -2.18
CA VAL A 10 -18.52 13.24 -2.61
C VAL A 10 -18.41 12.12 -1.58
N GLU A 11 -19.55 11.69 -1.06
CA GLU A 11 -19.67 10.53 -0.19
C GLU A 11 -20.37 9.39 -0.93
N ILE A 12 -19.71 8.24 -1.03
CA ILE A 12 -20.28 7.00 -1.56
C ILE A 12 -20.47 6.03 -0.40
N THR A 13 -21.70 5.62 -0.16
CA THR A 13 -22.03 4.58 0.82
C THR A 13 -22.21 3.25 0.10
N ASP A 14 -21.41 2.26 0.48
CA ASP A 14 -21.52 0.89 -0.06
C ASP A 14 -22.60 0.05 0.63
N ALA A 15 -22.73 -1.21 0.21
CA ALA A 15 -23.73 -2.15 0.74
C ALA A 15 -23.48 -2.53 2.21
N ASP A 16 -22.28 -2.30 2.74
CA ASP A 16 -21.88 -2.57 4.12
C ASP A 16 -21.91 -1.29 4.99
N ASP A 17 -22.60 -0.24 4.52
CA ASP A 17 -22.70 1.08 5.15
C ASP A 17 -21.35 1.80 5.35
N GLN A 18 -20.29 1.42 4.60
CA GLN A 18 -19.02 2.15 4.64
C GLN A 18 -19.07 3.36 3.73
N ILE A 19 -18.55 4.48 4.23
CA ILE A 19 -18.53 5.76 3.51
C ILE A 19 -17.14 5.99 2.92
N HIS A 20 -17.07 6.05 1.60
CA HIS A 20 -15.89 6.42 0.81
C HIS A 20 -15.99 7.89 0.44
N ARG A 21 -15.00 8.69 0.85
CA ARG A 21 -15.00 10.16 0.65
C ARG A 21 -13.96 10.58 -0.37
N PHE A 22 -14.38 11.45 -1.29
CA PHE A 22 -13.52 12.09 -2.28
C PHE A 22 -13.81 13.58 -2.32
N ASP A 23 -12.78 14.38 -2.08
CA ASP A 23 -12.86 15.81 -2.26
C ASP A 23 -12.77 16.16 -3.75
N GLY A 24 -13.48 17.22 -4.15
CA GLY A 24 -13.62 17.57 -5.54
C GLY A 24 -14.27 18.93 -5.75
N ASP A 25 -14.73 19.14 -6.97
CA ASP A 25 -15.29 20.41 -7.43
C ASP A 25 -16.62 20.22 -8.17
N ILE A 26 -17.56 21.12 -7.91
CA ILE A 26 -18.82 21.27 -8.65
C ILE A 26 -18.68 22.37 -9.69
N PHE A 27 -19.00 22.02 -10.93
CA PHE A 27 -19.06 22.91 -12.08
C PHE A 27 -20.51 23.04 -12.54
N THR A 28 -21.11 24.20 -12.28
CA THR A 28 -22.45 24.56 -12.80
C THR A 28 -22.31 25.61 -13.90
N PRO A 29 -22.82 25.41 -15.13
CA PRO A 29 -22.79 26.43 -16.16
C PRO A 29 -23.66 27.61 -15.74
N GLY A 30 -23.06 28.78 -15.57
CA GLY A 30 -23.74 30.00 -15.16
C GLY A 30 -24.49 30.70 -16.30
N ILE A 31 -25.44 30.02 -16.94
CA ILE A 31 -26.34 30.62 -17.94
C ILE A 31 -27.70 30.87 -17.25
N PRO A 32 -28.03 32.14 -16.90
CA PRO A 32 -29.31 32.48 -16.31
C PRO A 32 -30.48 32.18 -17.26
N GLY A 33 -31.60 31.66 -16.75
CA GLY A 33 -32.82 31.43 -17.52
C GLY A 33 -32.84 30.15 -18.38
N LEU A 34 -31.86 29.25 -18.20
CA LEU A 34 -31.95 27.90 -18.80
C LEU A 34 -33.16 27.15 -18.22
N PRO A 35 -33.93 26.44 -19.06
CA PRO A 35 -34.88 25.45 -18.59
C PRO A 35 -34.21 24.43 -17.67
N LEU A 36 -34.92 23.97 -16.63
CA LEU A 36 -34.36 23.07 -15.61
C LEU A 36 -33.73 21.82 -16.25
N GLU A 37 -34.34 21.28 -17.29
CA GLU A 37 -33.83 20.12 -18.04
C GLU A 37 -32.47 20.36 -18.72
N MET A 38 -32.06 21.61 -18.92
CA MET A 38 -30.76 21.97 -19.51
C MET A 38 -29.73 22.40 -18.47
N VAL A 39 -30.14 22.55 -17.21
CA VAL A 39 -29.21 22.78 -16.10
C VAL A 39 -28.45 21.48 -15.85
N LYS A 40 -27.12 21.55 -15.97
CA LYS A 40 -26.23 20.42 -15.73
C LYS A 40 -25.25 20.78 -14.63
N ALA A 41 -25.14 19.98 -13.59
CA ALA A 41 -24.01 20.11 -12.66
C ALA A 41 -23.03 18.97 -12.96
N ARG A 42 -21.78 19.32 -13.26
CA ARG A 42 -20.70 18.35 -13.39
C ARG A 42 -19.91 18.37 -12.09
N ILE A 43 -19.66 17.20 -11.52
CA ILE A 43 -18.91 17.03 -10.28
C ILE A 43 -17.71 16.16 -10.61
N VAL A 44 -16.53 16.60 -10.22
CA VAL A 44 -15.28 15.84 -10.39
C VAL A 44 -14.65 15.68 -9.02
N ALA A 45 -14.54 14.44 -8.52
CA ALA A 45 -14.02 14.14 -7.20
C ALA A 45 -13.24 12.82 -7.20
N GLY A 46 -11.92 12.89 -7.08
CA GLY A 46 -11.04 11.72 -7.23
C GLY A 46 -11.28 10.98 -8.57
N PRO A 47 -11.54 9.66 -8.56
CA PRO A 47 -11.79 8.88 -9.78
C PRO A 47 -13.18 9.11 -10.38
N LEU A 48 -14.02 9.96 -9.77
CA LEU A 48 -15.43 10.07 -10.10
C LEU A 48 -15.72 11.32 -10.89
N GLU A 49 -16.45 11.16 -11.98
CA GLU A 49 -17.15 12.25 -12.66
C GLU A 49 -18.65 11.97 -12.66
N ALA A 50 -19.42 12.85 -12.01
CA ALA A 50 -20.87 12.78 -12.00
C ALA A 50 -21.47 13.95 -12.78
N LEU A 51 -22.41 13.64 -13.69
CA LEU A 51 -23.19 14.63 -14.41
C LEU A 51 -24.64 14.57 -13.94
N PHE A 52 -25.06 15.58 -13.18
CA PHE A 52 -26.43 15.77 -12.75
C PHE A 52 -27.19 16.59 -13.77
N LEU A 53 -28.31 16.08 -14.24
CA LEU A 53 -29.28 16.82 -15.03
C LEU A 53 -30.34 17.41 -14.08
N GLY A 54 -30.85 18.60 -14.38
CA GLY A 54 -31.94 19.20 -13.58
C GLY A 54 -33.26 18.44 -13.63
N THR A 55 -33.33 17.32 -14.35
CA THR A 55 -34.41 16.32 -14.31
C THR A 55 -34.26 15.32 -13.15
N GLY A 56 -33.18 15.38 -12.37
CA GLY A 56 -32.89 14.46 -11.27
C GLY A 56 -32.16 13.17 -11.70
N GLN A 57 -31.84 13.03 -12.98
CA GLN A 57 -31.00 11.95 -13.48
C GLN A 57 -29.51 12.29 -13.28
N ALA A 58 -28.72 11.32 -12.83
CA ALA A 58 -27.28 11.43 -12.72
C ALA A 58 -26.61 10.35 -13.57
N THR A 59 -25.57 10.73 -14.31
CA THR A 59 -24.68 9.78 -14.98
C THR A 59 -23.34 9.80 -14.27
N PHE A 60 -22.82 8.63 -13.93
CA PHE A 60 -21.54 8.47 -13.27
C PHE A 60 -20.56 7.80 -14.22
N ASN A 61 -19.41 8.44 -14.42
CA ASN A 61 -18.28 7.88 -15.11
C ASN A 61 -17.12 7.77 -14.13
N PHE A 62 -16.44 6.62 -14.17
CA PHE A 62 -15.18 6.44 -13.47
C PHE A 62 -14.07 6.87 -14.43
N HIS A 63 -13.43 7.99 -14.13
CA HIS A 63 -12.24 8.45 -14.82
C HIS A 63 -11.05 8.24 -13.89
N PHE A 64 -10.37 7.12 -14.11
CA PHE A 64 -9.11 6.84 -13.43
C PHE A 64 -8.03 6.72 -14.49
N ASN A 65 -7.13 7.70 -14.54
CA ASN A 65 -5.94 7.61 -15.37
C ASN A 65 -4.88 6.78 -14.62
N SER A 66 -4.59 5.59 -15.12
CA SER A 66 -3.72 4.63 -14.43
C SER A 66 -2.28 5.11 -14.26
N GLY A 67 -1.84 6.10 -15.06
CA GLY A 67 -0.52 6.70 -15.00
C GLY A 67 -0.40 7.92 -14.09
N ASP A 68 -1.50 8.43 -13.50
CA ASP A 68 -1.43 9.55 -12.56
C ASP A 68 -0.87 9.05 -11.21
N LYS A 69 0.13 9.75 -10.68
CA LYS A 69 0.73 9.43 -9.39
C LYS A 69 -0.11 9.99 -8.25
N HIS A 70 -0.39 9.13 -7.27
CA HIS A 70 -1.17 9.47 -6.09
C HIS A 70 -0.56 8.83 -4.85
N ASP A 71 -0.80 9.44 -3.69
CA ASP A 71 -0.40 8.84 -2.42
C ASP A 71 -1.09 7.48 -2.18
N LEU A 72 -0.46 6.64 -1.35
CA LEU A 72 -0.98 5.31 -1.02
C LEU A 72 -2.37 5.34 -0.39
N GLU A 73 -2.73 6.43 0.31
CA GLU A 73 -4.04 6.56 0.95
C GLU A 73 -5.14 6.74 -0.10
N TYR A 74 -4.91 7.59 -1.10
CA TYR A 74 -5.78 7.81 -2.24
C TYR A 74 -5.94 6.53 -3.06
N LEU A 75 -4.84 5.84 -3.38
CA LEU A 75 -4.90 4.56 -4.06
C LEU A 75 -5.72 3.53 -3.26
N THR A 76 -5.53 3.48 -1.94
CA THR A 76 -6.32 2.61 -1.05
C THR A 76 -7.80 2.95 -1.10
N ARG A 77 -8.19 4.23 -1.04
CA ARG A 77 -9.59 4.66 -1.16
C ARG A 77 -10.18 4.25 -2.52
N CYS A 78 -9.42 4.40 -3.60
CA CYS A 78 -9.85 3.98 -4.94
C CYS A 78 -10.08 2.48 -5.02
N VAL A 79 -9.12 1.65 -4.58
CA VAL A 79 -9.25 0.19 -4.60
C VAL A 79 -10.42 -0.29 -3.72
N LYS A 80 -10.66 0.34 -2.56
CA LYS A 80 -11.82 0.04 -1.71
C LYS A 80 -13.14 0.34 -2.44
N LEU A 81 -13.23 1.49 -3.10
CA LEU A 81 -14.40 1.84 -3.89
C LEU A 81 -14.63 0.83 -5.03
N PHE A 82 -13.57 0.45 -5.76
CA PHE A 82 -13.67 -0.54 -6.83
C PHE A 82 -14.06 -1.94 -6.33
N ALA A 83 -13.59 -2.33 -5.13
CA ALA A 83 -14.05 -3.55 -4.48
C ALA A 83 -15.55 -3.49 -4.13
N ALA A 84 -16.01 -2.35 -3.60
CA ALA A 84 -17.41 -2.14 -3.21
C ALA A 84 -18.38 -2.13 -4.41
N LEU A 85 -17.95 -1.62 -5.56
CA LEU A 85 -18.72 -1.67 -6.82
C LEU A 85 -19.12 -3.09 -7.24
N GLY A 86 -18.32 -4.10 -6.87
CA GLY A 86 -18.63 -5.50 -7.15
C GLY A 86 -19.73 -6.10 -6.26
N ASN A 87 -20.10 -5.44 -5.16
CA ASN A 87 -20.91 -6.02 -4.08
C ASN A 87 -22.39 -5.60 -4.09
N GLY A 88 -22.79 -4.63 -4.91
CA GLY A 88 -24.18 -4.23 -5.01
C GLY A 88 -24.38 -2.75 -5.32
N PRO A 89 -25.63 -2.25 -5.18
CA PRO A 89 -25.93 -0.84 -5.41
C PRO A 89 -25.23 0.03 -4.37
N MET A 90 -24.71 1.18 -4.79
CA MET A 90 -24.13 2.18 -3.91
C MET A 90 -25.01 3.42 -3.85
N GLN A 91 -25.03 4.10 -2.70
CA GLN A 91 -25.65 5.41 -2.55
C GLN A 91 -24.60 6.49 -2.71
N PHE A 92 -24.93 7.57 -3.41
CA PHE A 92 -24.01 8.67 -3.64
C PHE A 92 -24.62 9.96 -3.10
N SER A 93 -23.85 10.75 -2.39
CA SER A 93 -24.26 12.07 -1.93
C SER A 93 -23.15 13.09 -2.10
N VAL A 94 -23.52 14.34 -2.29
CA VAL A 94 -22.60 15.46 -2.51
C VAL A 94 -22.81 16.46 -1.39
N VAL A 95 -21.75 16.78 -0.68
CA VAL A 95 -21.75 17.82 0.35
C VAL A 95 -21.07 19.07 -0.19
N PHE A 96 -21.79 20.19 -0.23
CA PHE A 96 -21.27 21.49 -0.63
C PHE A 96 -22.00 22.61 0.14
N ASP A 97 -21.30 23.67 0.54
CA ASP A 97 -21.88 24.82 1.25
C ASP A 97 -22.82 24.40 2.42
N GLU A 98 -22.41 23.42 3.25
CA GLU A 98 -23.21 22.80 4.34
C GLU A 98 -24.50 22.08 3.92
N ASN A 99 -24.79 22.02 2.62
CA ASN A 99 -25.92 21.30 2.06
C ASN A 99 -25.48 19.90 1.60
N ARG A 100 -26.35 18.92 1.81
CA ARG A 100 -26.20 17.55 1.29
C ARG A 100 -27.21 17.34 0.17
N MET A 101 -26.71 17.03 -1.00
CA MET A 101 -27.50 16.58 -2.14
C MET A 101 -27.37 15.05 -2.21
N ASP A 102 -28.38 14.34 -1.75
CA ASP A 102 -28.47 12.90 -1.97
C ASP A 102 -28.78 12.64 -3.44
N SER A 103 -27.97 11.79 -4.06
CA SER A 103 -28.19 11.30 -5.41
C SER A 103 -28.60 9.83 -5.35
N GLY A 104 -29.20 9.35 -6.44
CA GLY A 104 -29.80 8.03 -6.51
C GLY A 104 -28.82 6.86 -6.33
N GLN A 105 -29.34 5.66 -6.51
CA GLN A 105 -28.55 4.43 -6.47
C GLN A 105 -27.76 4.26 -7.77
N VAL A 106 -26.48 3.92 -7.65
CA VAL A 106 -25.65 3.48 -8.76
C VAL A 106 -25.60 1.96 -8.75
N THR A 107 -26.06 1.34 -9.83
CA THR A 107 -25.89 -0.09 -10.08
C THR A 107 -24.82 -0.26 -11.14
N THR A 108 -23.74 -0.96 -10.82
CA THR A 108 -22.73 -1.35 -11.80
C THR A 108 -22.90 -2.81 -12.20
N GLU A 109 -22.52 -3.11 -13.44
CA GLU A 109 -22.36 -4.50 -13.84
C GLU A 109 -21.28 -5.12 -12.96
N ARG A 110 -21.52 -6.36 -12.51
CA ARG A 110 -20.65 -7.06 -11.57
C ARG A 110 -19.23 -7.09 -12.15
N VAL A 111 -18.29 -6.52 -11.41
CA VAL A 111 -16.88 -6.54 -11.82
C VAL A 111 -16.38 -8.00 -11.73
N GLU A 112 -16.02 -8.56 -12.88
CA GLU A 112 -15.26 -9.82 -12.92
C GLU A 112 -13.90 -9.51 -12.27
N ASN A 113 -13.50 -10.28 -11.23
CA ASN A 113 -12.25 -10.14 -10.44
C ASN A 113 -12.33 -9.43 -9.07
N ALA A 114 -13.36 -9.69 -8.25
CA ALA A 114 -13.40 -9.22 -6.85
C ALA A 114 -12.16 -9.60 -6.02
N ASN A 115 -11.54 -10.76 -6.27
CA ASN A 115 -10.32 -11.20 -5.58
C ASN A 115 -9.12 -10.27 -5.84
N LEU A 116 -9.02 -9.70 -7.05
CA LEU A 116 -7.92 -8.80 -7.43
C LEU A 116 -7.89 -7.56 -6.55
N PHE A 117 -9.05 -6.96 -6.27
CA PHE A 117 -9.11 -5.76 -5.42
C PHE A 117 -8.82 -6.10 -3.95
N SER A 118 -9.25 -7.27 -3.47
CA SER A 118 -8.89 -7.74 -2.13
C SER A 118 -7.36 -7.89 -1.98
N ASP A 119 -6.71 -8.52 -2.96
CA ASP A 119 -5.26 -8.68 -2.96
C ASP A 119 -4.55 -7.32 -3.03
N ALA A 120 -5.02 -6.42 -3.90
CA ALA A 120 -4.50 -5.06 -4.03
C ALA A 120 -4.57 -4.28 -2.70
N LEU A 121 -5.67 -4.42 -1.94
CA LEU A 121 -5.79 -3.79 -0.61
C LEU A 121 -4.77 -4.34 0.39
N VAL A 122 -4.51 -5.64 0.36
CA VAL A 122 -3.50 -6.27 1.23
C VAL A 122 -2.10 -5.74 0.89
N LEU A 123 -1.78 -5.64 -0.40
CA LEU A 123 -0.49 -5.12 -0.88
C LEU A 123 -0.31 -3.63 -0.53
N LEU A 124 -1.31 -2.78 -0.79
CA LEU A 124 -1.28 -1.36 -0.42
C LEU A 124 -1.14 -1.16 1.09
N LYS A 125 -1.75 -2.02 1.90
CA LYS A 125 -1.61 -1.98 3.37
C LYS A 125 -0.19 -2.32 3.81
N ALA A 126 0.47 -3.28 3.16
CA ALA A 126 1.86 -3.61 3.45
C ALA A 126 2.80 -2.42 3.16
N LEU A 127 2.62 -1.76 2.01
CA LEU A 127 3.36 -0.54 1.67
C LEU A 127 3.06 0.60 2.65
N SER A 128 1.79 0.81 3.00
CA SER A 128 1.35 1.82 3.98
C SER A 128 1.97 1.62 5.36
N MET A 129 2.09 0.36 5.81
CA MET A 129 2.73 0.04 7.09
C MET A 129 4.21 0.46 7.12
N VAL A 130 4.94 0.22 6.04
CA VAL A 130 6.37 0.53 5.94
C VAL A 130 6.60 2.04 5.77
N THR A 131 5.80 2.72 4.95
CA THR A 131 5.86 4.17 4.76
C THR A 131 5.57 4.95 6.05
N VAL A 132 4.56 4.55 6.81
CA VAL A 132 4.28 5.13 8.14
C VAL A 132 5.45 4.90 9.09
N LYS A 133 6.04 3.70 9.09
CA LYS A 133 7.21 3.38 9.93
C LYS A 133 8.46 4.18 9.55
N ALA A 134 8.62 4.55 8.29
CA ALA A 134 9.71 5.39 7.81
C ALA A 134 9.52 6.87 8.14
N GLY A 135 8.33 7.27 8.60
CA GLY A 135 7.98 8.68 8.79
C GLY A 135 7.84 9.46 7.47
N ASN A 136 7.77 8.76 6.33
CA ASN A 136 7.58 9.36 5.01
C ASN A 136 6.25 8.89 4.39
N PRO A 137 5.12 9.56 4.69
CA PRO A 137 3.80 9.15 4.20
C PRO A 137 3.55 9.50 2.73
N LYS A 138 4.50 10.17 2.05
CA LYS A 138 4.29 10.76 0.71
C LYS A 138 4.77 9.89 -0.45
N VAL A 139 4.85 8.57 -0.28
CA VAL A 139 5.10 7.69 -1.43
C VAL A 139 3.92 7.83 -2.39
N GLU A 140 4.21 8.41 -3.55
CA GLU A 140 3.26 8.59 -4.63
C GLU A 140 3.55 7.57 -5.72
N LEU A 141 2.57 6.72 -6.03
CA LEU A 141 2.66 5.72 -7.08
C LEU A 141 1.49 5.92 -8.05
N SER A 142 1.70 5.57 -9.32
CA SER A 142 0.57 5.34 -10.22
C SER A 142 0.04 3.92 -10.06
N LEU A 143 -1.17 3.66 -10.56
CA LEU A 143 -1.69 2.29 -10.58
C LEU A 143 -0.90 1.42 -11.55
N ASP A 144 -0.38 1.99 -12.63
CA ASP A 144 0.49 1.27 -13.57
C ASP A 144 1.79 0.82 -12.88
N ASP A 145 2.41 1.67 -12.06
CA ASP A 145 3.59 1.31 -11.27
C ASP A 145 3.27 0.19 -10.27
N PHE A 146 2.13 0.30 -9.60
CA PHE A 146 1.66 -0.69 -8.64
C PHE A 146 1.40 -2.06 -9.29
N ILE A 147 0.79 -2.07 -10.48
CA ILE A 147 0.54 -3.29 -11.25
C ILE A 147 1.86 -3.89 -11.75
N GLN A 148 2.78 -3.07 -12.25
CA GLN A 148 4.09 -3.54 -12.71
C GLN A 148 4.93 -4.13 -11.57
N GLY A 149 4.83 -3.54 -10.37
CA GLY A 149 5.51 -4.01 -9.17
C GLY A 149 4.79 -5.12 -8.40
N TRP A 150 3.65 -5.61 -8.89
CA TRP A 150 2.73 -6.47 -8.13
C TRP A 150 3.41 -7.67 -7.45
N ASP A 151 4.15 -8.46 -8.22
CA ASP A 151 4.81 -9.67 -7.71
C ASP A 151 5.89 -9.34 -6.67
N ALA A 152 6.63 -8.24 -6.88
CA ALA A 152 7.65 -7.78 -5.93
C ALA A 152 7.01 -7.29 -4.62
N ILE A 153 5.90 -6.56 -4.70
CA ILE A 153 5.15 -6.12 -3.51
C ILE A 153 4.56 -7.33 -2.78
N LEU A 154 4.04 -8.32 -3.50
CA LEU A 154 3.50 -9.56 -2.92
C LEU A 154 4.59 -10.35 -2.20
N GLU A 155 5.75 -10.54 -2.82
CA GLU A 155 6.91 -11.17 -2.20
C GLU A 155 7.35 -10.42 -0.93
N PHE A 156 7.47 -9.09 -1.03
CA PHE A 156 7.81 -8.22 0.09
C PHE A 156 6.80 -8.38 1.25
N ARG A 157 5.50 -8.33 0.95
CA ARG A 157 4.42 -8.55 1.92
C ARG A 157 4.50 -9.94 2.55
N ASN A 158 4.77 -10.98 1.77
CA ASN A 158 4.83 -12.34 2.29
C ASN A 158 5.97 -12.52 3.30
N HIS A 159 7.10 -11.82 3.12
CA HIS A 159 8.17 -11.80 4.10
C HIS A 159 7.81 -11.02 5.37
N LEU A 160 7.09 -9.91 5.24
CA LEU A 160 6.60 -9.13 6.39
C LEU A 160 5.56 -9.89 7.23
N ASP A 161 4.73 -10.68 6.56
CA ASP A 161 3.65 -11.43 7.19
C ASP A 161 3.99 -12.89 7.54
N ALA A 162 5.20 -13.37 7.20
CA ALA A 162 5.62 -14.74 7.46
C ALA A 162 5.45 -15.11 8.95
N ASP A 163 4.68 -16.15 9.24
CA ASP A 163 4.42 -16.57 10.62
C ASP A 163 5.67 -17.13 11.29
N THR A 164 6.54 -17.77 10.50
CA THR A 164 7.82 -18.30 10.94
C THR A 164 8.88 -18.16 9.85
N MET A 165 10.14 -18.10 10.27
CA MET A 165 11.30 -18.20 9.39
C MET A 165 12.18 -19.36 9.86
N ASP A 166 12.42 -20.32 8.97
CA ASP A 166 13.33 -21.43 9.23
C ASP A 166 14.72 -21.09 8.67
N PHE A 167 15.74 -21.33 9.47
CA PHE A 167 17.14 -21.13 9.11
C PHE A 167 17.95 -22.36 9.50
N SER A 168 18.84 -22.82 8.61
CA SER A 168 19.70 -23.97 8.87
C SER A 168 21.16 -23.54 8.76
N MET A 169 21.93 -23.82 9.81
CA MET A 169 23.38 -23.61 9.84
C MET A 169 24.11 -24.94 9.74
N GLU A 170 25.17 -24.98 8.93
CA GLU A 170 26.08 -26.11 8.80
C GLU A 170 27.53 -25.67 9.02
N GLY A 171 28.33 -26.46 9.73
CA GLY A 171 29.71 -26.12 10.06
C GLY A 171 30.27 -26.91 11.24
N ASP A 172 31.33 -26.42 11.87
CA ASP A 172 31.95 -27.09 13.02
C ASP A 172 30.94 -27.20 14.18
N GLY A 173 30.50 -28.43 14.46
CA GLY A 173 29.43 -28.73 15.40
C GLY A 173 29.66 -28.16 16.81
N ARG A 174 30.92 -27.94 17.22
CA ARG A 174 31.21 -27.31 18.52
C ARG A 174 30.92 -25.81 18.52
N ARG A 175 31.37 -25.09 17.48
CA ARG A 175 31.16 -23.64 17.35
C ARG A 175 29.71 -23.28 17.11
N ILE A 176 28.99 -24.10 16.33
CA ILE A 176 27.57 -23.87 16.04
C ILE A 176 26.70 -24.11 17.28
N ALA A 177 26.99 -25.13 18.08
CA ALA A 177 26.25 -25.42 19.30
C ALA A 177 26.50 -24.37 20.40
N GLU A 178 27.68 -23.76 20.44
CA GLU A 178 28.05 -22.75 21.44
C GLU A 178 27.58 -21.33 21.09
N ALA A 179 27.17 -21.07 19.84
CA ALA A 179 26.66 -19.77 19.43
C ALA A 179 25.33 -19.44 20.15
N LYS A 180 25.28 -18.31 20.86
CA LYS A 180 24.04 -17.81 21.46
C LYS A 180 23.28 -16.99 20.43
N ILE A 181 22.18 -17.53 19.92
CA ILE A 181 21.30 -16.86 18.97
C ILE A 181 19.91 -16.87 19.60
N ASP A 182 19.42 -15.69 19.98
CA ASP A 182 18.07 -15.49 20.52
C ASP A 182 17.20 -14.64 19.58
N ARG A 183 17.85 -13.91 18.67
CA ARG A 183 17.23 -13.02 17.69
C ARG A 183 18.00 -13.02 16.38
N LEU A 184 17.26 -12.67 15.33
CA LEU A 184 17.77 -12.47 13.98
C LEU A 184 17.29 -11.11 13.49
N VAL A 185 18.22 -10.26 13.06
CA VAL A 185 17.90 -8.95 12.45
C VAL A 185 18.32 -8.94 11.00
N THR A 186 17.38 -8.59 10.11
CA THR A 186 17.58 -8.54 8.66
C THR A 186 16.95 -7.30 8.02
N GLY A 187 17.40 -6.96 6.81
CA GLY A 187 16.78 -5.95 5.96
C GLY A 187 16.01 -6.63 4.81
N LEU A 188 14.82 -6.13 4.53
CA LEU A 188 14.01 -6.50 3.38
C LEU A 188 13.81 -5.25 2.52
N THR A 189 14.11 -5.32 1.22
CA THR A 189 14.05 -4.16 0.33
C THR A 189 13.19 -4.45 -0.88
N LEU A 190 12.42 -3.44 -1.30
CA LEU A 190 11.56 -3.41 -2.47
C LEU A 190 11.91 -2.18 -3.30
N THR A 191 12.10 -2.35 -4.60
CA THR A 191 12.19 -1.23 -5.55
C THR A 191 10.88 -1.13 -6.32
N ILE A 192 10.26 0.05 -6.33
CA ILE A 192 9.02 0.29 -7.08
C ILE A 192 8.94 1.74 -7.54
N GLU A 193 8.79 1.92 -8.86
CA GLU A 193 8.97 3.23 -9.50
C GLU A 193 10.30 3.84 -8.97
N GLY A 194 10.58 5.14 -8.91
CA GLY A 194 11.84 5.64 -8.36
C GLY A 194 12.07 5.41 -6.86
N TYR A 195 11.34 4.52 -6.18
CA TYR A 195 11.46 4.31 -4.73
C TYR A 195 12.21 3.04 -4.37
N LEU A 196 13.15 3.18 -3.43
CA LEU A 196 13.73 2.08 -2.68
C LEU A 196 13.13 2.05 -1.28
N ILE A 197 12.28 1.06 -1.00
CA ILE A 197 11.58 0.88 0.27
C ILE A 197 12.25 -0.25 1.04
N THR A 198 12.86 0.06 2.18
CA THR A 198 13.53 -0.93 3.04
C THR A 198 12.84 -1.03 4.40
N ALA A 199 12.53 -2.24 4.84
CA ALA A 199 12.11 -2.55 6.19
C ALA A 199 13.21 -3.32 6.93
N VAL A 200 13.54 -2.90 8.16
CA VAL A 200 14.43 -3.63 9.06
C VAL A 200 13.58 -4.48 9.99
N LEU A 201 13.80 -5.79 9.95
CA LEU A 201 12.98 -6.81 10.61
C LEU A 201 13.78 -7.48 11.72
N ALA A 202 13.16 -7.64 12.89
CA ALA A 202 13.66 -8.49 13.96
C ALA A 202 12.77 -9.71 14.14
N TYR A 203 13.38 -10.88 14.10
CA TYR A 203 12.76 -12.16 14.39
C TYR A 203 13.26 -12.66 15.74
N ARG A 204 12.35 -13.19 16.56
CA ARG A 204 12.69 -13.81 17.84
C ARG A 204 12.76 -15.31 17.67
N LEU A 205 13.79 -15.93 18.25
CA LEU A 205 13.93 -17.38 18.23
C LEU A 205 12.74 -18.02 18.91
N LYS A 206 12.16 -19.02 18.24
CA LYS A 206 11.07 -19.85 18.75
C LYS A 206 11.61 -21.21 19.17
N ASP A 207 12.27 -21.88 18.24
CA ASP A 207 12.77 -23.25 18.41
C ASP A 207 14.22 -23.33 17.89
N ASP A 208 15.04 -24.13 18.56
CA ASP A 208 16.45 -24.33 18.28
C ASP A 208 16.81 -25.81 18.44
N GLU A 209 17.05 -26.46 17.31
CA GLU A 209 17.33 -27.89 17.21
C GLU A 209 18.76 -28.10 16.70
N VAL A 210 19.55 -28.90 17.41
CA VAL A 210 20.92 -29.25 17.02
C VAL A 210 21.01 -30.75 16.78
N GLU A 211 21.33 -31.14 15.54
CA GLU A 211 21.48 -32.54 15.15
C GLU A 211 22.62 -32.71 14.14
N ASN A 212 23.54 -33.66 14.37
CA ASN A 212 24.56 -34.09 13.39
C ASN A 212 25.31 -32.93 12.67
N GLN A 213 25.87 -31.99 13.45
CA GLN A 213 26.60 -30.81 12.93
C GLN A 213 25.74 -29.78 12.18
N LYS A 214 24.41 -29.95 12.21
CA LYS A 214 23.44 -28.97 11.73
C LYS A 214 22.70 -28.36 12.91
N ARG A 215 22.39 -27.07 12.80
CA ARG A 215 21.52 -26.38 13.73
C ARG A 215 20.37 -25.74 12.96
N LYS A 216 19.15 -26.13 13.28
CA LYS A 216 17.93 -25.59 12.73
C LYS A 216 17.34 -24.60 13.72
N LEU A 217 17.18 -23.36 13.29
CA LEU A 217 16.57 -22.28 14.05
C LEU A 217 15.24 -21.94 13.40
N THR A 218 14.17 -21.97 14.18
CA THR A 218 12.87 -21.46 13.75
C THR A 218 12.61 -20.17 14.52
N PHE A 219 12.34 -19.10 13.79
CA PHE A 219 12.00 -17.80 14.37
C PHE A 219 10.51 -17.52 14.21
N MET A 220 9.94 -16.76 15.14
CA MET A 220 8.56 -16.26 15.06
C MET A 220 8.42 -15.11 14.06
N LYS A 221 7.17 -14.73 13.75
CA LYS A 221 6.79 -13.59 12.94
C LYS A 221 7.65 -12.34 13.21
N PRO A 222 8.14 -11.65 12.16
CA PRO A 222 9.01 -10.49 12.33
C PRO A 222 8.28 -9.30 12.94
N THR A 223 9.05 -8.47 13.64
CA THR A 223 8.66 -7.11 14.03
C THR A 223 9.43 -6.10 13.19
N ILE A 224 8.75 -5.13 12.59
CA ILE A 224 9.41 -4.00 11.90
C ILE A 224 9.99 -3.06 12.96
N LEU A 225 11.31 -2.96 12.98
CA LEU A 225 12.05 -2.07 13.87
C LEU A 225 12.04 -0.64 13.36
N CYS A 226 12.41 -0.47 12.09
CA CYS A 226 12.39 0.79 11.37
C CYS A 226 12.20 0.53 9.88
N ALA A 227 11.93 1.60 9.13
CA ALA A 227 11.86 1.56 7.69
C ALA A 227 12.56 2.80 7.11
N LEU A 228 13.01 2.67 5.87
CA LEU A 228 13.70 3.70 5.11
C LEU A 228 13.07 3.76 3.73
N ILE A 229 12.90 4.96 3.20
CA ILE A 229 12.38 5.20 1.85
C ILE A 229 13.28 6.24 1.20
N ASP A 230 13.82 5.90 0.04
CA ASP A 230 14.61 6.80 -0.79
C ASP A 230 13.95 6.98 -2.16
N GLU A 231 13.92 8.22 -2.63
CA GLU A 231 13.48 8.60 -3.98
C GLU A 231 14.72 8.61 -4.89
N ARG A 232 15.19 7.43 -5.32
CA ARG A 232 16.24 7.27 -6.33
C ARG A 232 16.45 5.82 -6.79
N ASP A 233 16.57 5.69 -8.12
CA ASP A 233 17.29 4.64 -8.82
C ASP A 233 18.81 4.77 -8.50
N ASP A 234 19.52 3.67 -8.30
CA ASP A 234 20.98 3.52 -8.05
C ASP A 234 21.58 3.64 -6.63
N ALA A 235 22.02 2.47 -6.14
CA ALA A 235 23.28 2.06 -5.46
C ALA A 235 23.88 2.84 -4.26
N ALA A 236 23.62 4.13 -4.06
CA ALA A 236 24.35 4.95 -3.09
C ALA A 236 24.00 4.66 -1.62
N HIS A 237 22.79 4.16 -1.34
CA HIS A 237 22.27 3.91 0.01
C HIS A 237 22.22 2.43 0.41
N GLY A 238 22.75 1.54 -0.44
CA GLY A 238 23.13 0.19 -0.02
C GLY A 238 24.08 0.19 1.19
N GLY A 239 24.71 1.33 1.50
CA GLY A 239 25.49 1.55 2.72
C GLY A 239 24.71 2.05 3.95
N GLU A 240 23.47 2.55 3.82
CA GLU A 240 22.66 3.01 4.96
C GLU A 240 21.86 1.89 5.63
N VAL A 241 21.32 0.95 4.83
CA VAL A 241 20.63 -0.23 5.35
C VAL A 241 21.55 -1.06 6.26
N PRO A 242 22.78 -1.42 5.85
CA PRO A 242 23.74 -2.08 6.74
C PRO A 242 24.11 -1.24 7.96
N LYS A 243 24.13 0.10 7.87
CA LYS A 243 24.41 0.98 9.02
C LYS A 243 23.27 0.96 10.04
N GLU A 244 22.01 1.01 9.62
CA GLU A 244 20.87 0.97 10.55
C GLU A 244 20.71 -0.42 11.17
N ILE A 245 20.89 -1.48 10.37
CA ILE A 245 20.95 -2.85 10.89
C ILE A 245 22.09 -2.99 11.92
N LYS A 246 23.29 -2.49 11.59
CA LYS A 246 24.44 -2.51 12.51
C LYS A 246 24.21 -1.66 13.76
N ARG A 247 23.64 -0.46 13.63
CA ARG A 247 23.31 0.41 14.78
C ARG A 247 22.34 -0.26 15.74
N TYR A 248 21.34 -0.96 15.21
CA TYR A 248 20.40 -1.71 16.04
C TYR A 248 21.12 -2.86 16.75
N ALA A 249 21.88 -3.67 16.02
CA ALA A 249 22.65 -4.76 16.60
C ALA A 249 23.65 -4.29 17.67
N ASP A 250 24.41 -3.23 17.41
CA ASP A 250 25.36 -2.62 18.34
C ASP A 250 24.67 -2.16 19.64
N ARG A 251 23.44 -1.61 19.55
CA ARG A 251 22.66 -1.16 20.73
C ARG A 251 22.11 -2.31 21.56
N HIS A 252 21.88 -3.46 20.95
CA HIS A 252 21.19 -4.58 21.58
C HIS A 252 22.10 -5.80 21.83
N GLY A 253 23.37 -5.74 21.40
CA GLY A 253 24.33 -6.83 21.54
C GLY A 253 23.96 -8.06 20.70
N GLU A 254 23.31 -7.84 19.56
CA GLU A 254 22.70 -8.89 18.73
C GLU A 254 23.57 -9.19 17.50
N GLY A 255 23.53 -10.42 16.98
CA GLY A 255 24.18 -10.78 15.72
C GLY A 255 23.38 -10.25 14.52
N VAL A 256 24.04 -9.57 13.59
CA VAL A 256 23.43 -9.09 12.34
C VAL A 256 23.43 -10.19 11.28
N ILE A 257 22.32 -10.39 10.58
CA ILE A 257 22.31 -11.09 9.30
C ILE A 257 21.62 -10.21 8.26
N THR A 258 22.39 -9.55 7.40
CA THR A 258 21.83 -8.76 6.31
C THR A 258 21.49 -9.68 5.14
N LEU A 259 20.20 -9.83 4.81
CA LEU A 259 19.77 -10.50 3.59
C LEU A 259 19.74 -9.48 2.45
N GLN A 260 20.75 -9.50 1.57
CA GLN A 260 20.71 -8.73 0.32
C GLN A 260 20.36 -9.67 -0.83
N ARG A 261 19.31 -9.32 -1.59
CA ARG A 261 19.00 -9.96 -2.87
C ARG A 261 19.97 -9.42 -3.91
N THR A 262 20.76 -10.29 -4.51
CA THR A 262 21.45 -10.00 -5.77
C THR A 262 20.52 -10.34 -6.92
N ASP A 263 20.46 -9.49 -7.94
CA ASP A 263 19.60 -9.71 -9.11
C ASP A 263 19.78 -11.13 -9.67
N GLY A 264 18.68 -11.90 -9.72
CA GLY A 264 18.63 -13.20 -10.41
C GLY A 264 18.55 -14.47 -9.55
N GLY A 265 18.48 -14.41 -8.22
CA GLY A 265 18.31 -15.62 -7.40
C GLY A 265 18.12 -15.36 -5.91
N ALA A 266 17.53 -16.36 -5.22
CA ALA A 266 17.27 -16.36 -3.77
C ALA A 266 18.55 -16.64 -2.93
N ASP A 267 19.69 -16.13 -3.36
CA ASP A 267 20.97 -16.35 -2.68
C ASP A 267 21.24 -15.21 -1.70
N PHE A 268 21.31 -15.56 -0.42
CA PHE A 268 21.53 -14.64 0.69
C PHE A 268 23.00 -14.64 1.10
N ALA A 269 23.64 -13.47 1.12
CA ALA A 269 24.99 -13.32 1.65
C ALA A 269 24.96 -13.19 3.19
N ILE A 270 25.50 -14.19 3.91
CA ILE A 270 25.62 -14.13 5.37
C ILE A 270 26.87 -13.33 5.75
N SER A 271 26.67 -12.21 6.44
CA SER A 271 27.75 -11.46 7.09
C SER A 271 27.49 -11.43 8.59
N MET A 272 28.21 -12.22 9.38
CA MET A 272 28.26 -12.05 10.83
C MET A 272 29.18 -10.85 11.12
N VAL A 273 28.62 -9.77 11.67
CA VAL A 273 29.40 -8.63 12.21
C VAL A 273 29.42 -8.74 13.73
#